data_AF-A0A4U5NES9-F1
#
_entry.id   AF-A0A4U5NES9-F1
#
_cell.length_a   1.000
_cell.length_b   1.000
_cell.length_c   1.000
_cell.angle_alpha   90.00
_cell.angle_beta   90.00
_cell.angle_gamma   90.00
#
_symmetry.space_group_name_H-M   'P 1'
#
loop_
_entity.id
_entity.type
_entity.pdbx_description
1 polymer ?
#
loop_
_entity_poly.entity_id
_entity_poly.type
_entity_poly.pdbx_seq_one_letter_code
_entity_poly.pdbx_strand_id
1 'polypeptide(L)'
;MNYYWKLYVQNNKILNELKERFRKQNIQFPRPGSAPPGFSAVEIERDLDPALAPARDEDEIGCTSDKTIIERLLKDYKSFKTPSENGVIVWVEVWVQEVNAVNEITSDFDMDIYVTELWMDYALRYDHMNPCKYNLSLNNEELENPGF
;
A
#
# COMPACT_ATOMS: atom_id res chain seq x y z
N MET A 1 1.79 21.09 -43.71
CA MET A 1 1.08 21.81 -42.63
C MET A 1 -0.14 21.10 -42.05
N ASN A 2 -0.73 20.08 -42.69
CA ASN A 2 -2.01 19.48 -42.25
C ASN A 2 -1.87 18.20 -41.37
N TYR A 3 -0.65 17.66 -41.20
CA TYR A 3 -0.43 16.40 -40.47
C TYR A 3 -0.33 16.64 -38.96
N TYR A 4 0.48 17.62 -38.55
CA TYR A 4 0.62 18.03 -37.15
C TYR A 4 -0.70 18.49 -36.53
N TRP A 5 -1.53 19.22 -37.29
CA TRP A 5 -2.86 19.61 -36.82
C TRP A 5 -3.79 18.40 -36.62
N LYS A 6 -3.74 17.41 -37.51
CA LYS A 6 -4.54 16.18 -37.37
C LYS A 6 -4.10 15.35 -36.15
N LEU A 7 -2.78 15.24 -35.93
CA LEU A 7 -2.23 14.59 -34.73
C LEU A 7 -2.65 15.33 -33.45
N TYR A 8 -2.55 16.66 -33.43
CA TYR A 8 -2.98 17.48 -32.30
C TYR A 8 -4.47 17.30 -31.98
N VAL A 9 -5.32 17.31 -33.00
CA VAL A 9 -6.77 17.11 -32.83
C VAL A 9 -7.08 15.70 -32.33
N GLN A 10 -6.39 14.68 -32.84
CA GLN A 10 -6.56 13.29 -32.42
C GLN A 10 -6.10 13.07 -30.97
N ASN A 11 -4.95 13.62 -30.59
CA ASN A 11 -4.44 13.51 -29.22
C ASN A 11 -5.35 14.22 -28.21
N ASN A 12 -5.85 15.41 -28.54
CA ASN A 12 -6.81 16.11 -27.69
C ASN A 12 -8.15 15.38 -27.56
N LYS A 13 -8.59 14.70 -28.63
CA LYS A 13 -9.80 13.87 -28.58
C LYS A 13 -9.63 12.71 -27.60
N ILE A 14 -8.50 12.00 -27.67
CA ILE A 14 -8.19 10.89 -26.76
C ILE A 14 -8.11 11.36 -25.31
N LEU A 15 -7.44 12.50 -25.06
CA LEU A 15 -7.34 13.08 -23.72
C LEU A 15 -8.70 13.43 -23.13
N ASN A 16 -9.60 14.01 -23.94
CA ASN A 16 -10.96 14.33 -23.49
C ASN A 16 -11.78 13.06 -23.25
N GLU A 17 -11.65 12.04 -24.09
CA GLU A 17 -12.31 10.75 -23.87
C GLU A 17 -11.83 10.06 -22.59
N LEU A 18 -10.53 10.11 -22.29
CA LEU A 18 -9.96 9.57 -21.05
C LEU A 18 -10.46 10.34 -19.83
N LYS A 19 -10.43 11.68 -19.86
CA LYS A 19 -10.97 12.54 -18.79
C LYS A 19 -12.44 12.24 -18.50
N GLU A 20 -13.24 12.07 -19.55
CA GLU A 20 -14.66 11.72 -19.40
C GLU A 20 -14.86 10.29 -18.87
N ARG A 21 -14.01 9.33 -19.25
CA ARG A 21 -14.03 7.98 -18.68
C ARG A 21 -13.68 8.00 -17.19
N PHE A 22 -12.63 8.72 -16.80
CA PHE A 22 -12.26 8.90 -15.38
C PHE A 22 -13.33 9.63 -14.59
N ARG A 23 -14.03 10.61 -15.17
CA ARG A 23 -15.12 11.32 -14.50
C ARG A 23 -16.38 10.44 -14.34
N LYS A 24 -16.66 9.55 -15.29
CA LYS A 24 -17.83 8.66 -15.28
C LYS A 24 -17.61 7.40 -14.46
N GLN A 25 -16.37 6.90 -14.44
CA GLN A 25 -15.94 5.92 -13.46
C GLN A 25 -15.82 6.67 -12.14
N ASN A 26 -16.89 6.65 -11.35
CA ASN A 26 -16.95 7.21 -10.00
C ASN A 26 -16.04 6.38 -9.05
N ILE A 27 -14.77 6.21 -9.43
CA ILE A 27 -13.72 5.60 -8.63
C ILE A 27 -13.43 6.65 -7.57
N GLN A 28 -14.17 6.53 -6.48
CA GLN A 28 -13.83 7.18 -5.23
C GLN A 28 -12.47 6.62 -4.84
N PHE A 29 -11.39 7.29 -5.22
CA PHE A 29 -10.10 7.05 -4.59
C PHE A 29 -10.34 7.19 -3.09
N PRO A 30 -10.06 6.14 -2.27
CA PRO A 30 -10.16 6.27 -0.83
C PRO A 30 -9.35 7.49 -0.44
N ARG A 31 -9.97 8.44 0.28
CA ARG A 31 -9.18 9.54 0.82
C ARG A 31 -8.12 8.90 1.71
N PRO A 32 -6.84 9.33 1.64
CA PRO A 32 -5.84 8.81 2.56
C PRO A 32 -6.35 9.00 4.00
N GLY A 33 -6.63 7.88 4.68
CA GLY A 33 -7.19 7.85 6.04
C GLY A 33 -8.69 7.52 6.18
N SER A 34 -9.48 7.29 5.12
CA SER A 34 -10.85 6.81 5.30
C SER A 34 -10.90 5.28 5.43
N ALA A 35 -11.13 4.79 6.64
CA ALA A 35 -11.39 3.38 6.92
C ALA A 35 -12.63 2.87 6.14
N PRO A 36 -12.66 1.60 5.71
CA PRO A 36 -13.81 1.02 5.03
C PRO A 36 -15.07 1.03 5.94
N PRO A 37 -16.28 1.16 5.38
CA PRO A 37 -17.51 1.13 6.16
C PRO A 37 -17.70 -0.26 6.76
N GLY A 38 -17.59 -0.35 8.08
CA GLY A 38 -17.64 -1.61 8.84
C GLY A 38 -16.68 -1.67 10.03
N PHE A 39 -15.73 -0.74 10.14
CA PHE A 39 -14.85 -0.62 11.30
C PHE A 39 -15.22 0.62 12.11
N SER A 40 -15.94 0.43 13.20
CA SER A 40 -16.04 1.43 14.27
C SER A 40 -14.81 1.32 15.15
N ALA A 41 -14.03 2.40 15.29
CA ALA A 41 -13.08 2.50 16.38
C ALA A 41 -13.88 2.50 17.70
N VAL A 42 -13.76 1.42 18.46
CA VAL A 42 -14.31 1.36 19.82
C VAL A 42 -13.32 2.10 20.71
N GLU A 43 -13.63 3.35 21.05
CA GLU A 43 -12.96 4.03 22.17
C GLU A 43 -13.55 3.43 23.46
N ILE A 44 -12.79 2.56 24.11
CA ILE A 44 -13.11 2.07 25.46
C ILE A 44 -12.60 3.12 26.45
N GLU A 45 -13.46 4.05 26.85
CA GLU A 45 -13.24 4.84 28.06
C GLU A 45 -13.33 3.89 29.27
N ARG A 46 -12.18 3.58 29.87
CA ARG A 46 -12.12 2.85 31.14
C ARG A 46 -12.12 3.86 32.27
N ASP A 47 -13.28 4.17 32.82
CA ASP A 47 -13.40 4.75 34.15
C ASP A 47 -12.90 3.72 35.17
N LEU A 48 -11.70 3.92 35.70
CA LEU A 48 -11.06 3.02 36.66
C LEU A 48 -11.20 3.58 38.08
N ASP A 49 -12.05 2.95 38.90
CA ASP A 49 -12.11 3.21 40.35
C ASP A 49 -10.80 2.77 41.04
N PRO A 50 -10.07 3.66 41.74
CA PRO A 50 -8.71 3.39 42.20
C PRO A 50 -8.59 2.58 43.50
N ALA A 51 -9.68 2.03 44.04
CA ALA A 51 -9.71 1.55 45.43
C ALA A 51 -9.85 0.03 45.64
N LEU A 52 -9.82 -0.79 44.59
CA LEU A 52 -9.98 -2.26 44.75
C LEU A 52 -9.01 -3.08 43.89
N ALA A 53 -7.73 -3.04 44.22
CA ALA A 53 -6.74 -3.98 43.68
C ALA A 53 -6.40 -5.07 44.72
N PRO A 54 -7.02 -6.26 44.69
CA PRO A 54 -6.34 -7.44 45.20
C PRO A 54 -5.19 -7.77 44.24
N ALA A 55 -4.05 -8.17 44.79
CA ALA A 55 -2.87 -8.61 44.05
C ALA A 55 -3.28 -9.63 42.97
N ARG A 56 -3.31 -9.19 41.72
CA ARG A 56 -3.49 -10.07 40.58
C ARG A 56 -2.11 -10.56 40.24
N ASP A 57 -1.94 -11.88 40.20
CA ASP A 57 -0.90 -12.49 39.38
C ASP A 57 -0.99 -11.82 38.00
N GLU A 58 0.06 -11.06 37.66
CA GLU A 58 0.25 -10.53 36.32
C GLU A 58 0.57 -11.74 35.43
N ASP A 59 -0.46 -12.50 35.07
CA ASP A 59 -0.44 -13.25 33.83
C ASP A 59 -0.30 -12.21 32.72
N GLU A 60 0.97 -11.95 32.42
CA GLU A 60 1.55 -11.26 31.30
C GLU A 60 0.93 -11.81 30.00
N ILE A 61 -0.28 -11.36 29.64
CA ILE A 61 -0.72 -11.44 28.25
C ILE A 61 0.01 -10.32 27.51
N GLY A 62 1.35 -10.44 27.49
CA GLY A 62 2.23 -9.55 26.75
C GLY A 62 1.99 -9.76 25.25
N CYS A 63 1.92 -8.65 24.52
CA CYS A 63 1.90 -8.68 23.06
C CYS A 63 3.31 -8.97 22.53
N THR A 64 3.39 -9.63 21.37
CA THR A 64 4.67 -9.95 20.72
C THR A 64 5.27 -8.70 20.11
N SER A 65 6.57 -8.48 20.34
CA SER A 65 7.31 -7.34 19.81
C SER A 65 7.47 -7.40 18.29
N ASP A 66 7.51 -6.22 17.64
CA ASP A 66 7.70 -6.06 16.20
C ASP A 66 8.93 -6.85 15.68
N LYS A 67 10.05 -6.82 16.43
CA LYS A 67 11.29 -7.53 16.09
C LYS A 67 11.08 -9.04 16.02
N THR A 68 10.45 -9.62 17.04
CA THR A 68 10.18 -11.07 17.10
C THR A 68 9.24 -11.52 15.98
N ILE A 69 8.26 -10.67 15.61
CA ILE A 69 7.35 -10.96 14.50
C ILE A 69 8.12 -10.99 13.17
N ILE A 70 8.94 -9.96 12.91
CA ILE A 70 9.73 -9.86 11.68
C ILE A 70 10.67 -11.06 11.56
N GLU A 71 11.41 -11.40 12.63
CA GLU A 71 12.31 -12.57 12.64
C GLU A 71 11.58 -13.88 12.29
N ARG A 72 10.36 -14.08 12.82
CA ARG A 72 9.55 -15.26 12.52
C ARG A 72 9.04 -15.28 11.09
N LEU A 73 8.57 -14.14 10.57
CA LEU A 73 8.08 -14.03 9.20
C LEU A 73 9.21 -14.31 8.20
N LEU A 74 10.37 -13.66 8.37
CA LEU A 74 11.47 -13.74 7.42
C LEU A 74 12.18 -15.11 7.41
N LYS A 75 12.14 -15.86 8.51
CA LYS A 75 12.79 -17.17 8.62
C LYS A 75 12.33 -18.18 7.54
N ASP A 76 11.03 -18.20 7.25
CA ASP A 76 10.43 -19.18 6.33
C ASP A 76 9.92 -18.52 5.03
N TYR A 77 10.04 -17.20 4.91
CA TYR A 77 9.61 -16.45 3.74
C TYR A 77 10.50 -16.73 2.53
N LYS A 78 9.88 -16.97 1.37
CA LYS A 78 10.57 -17.30 0.12
C LYS A 78 10.44 -16.14 -0.85
N SER A 79 11.39 -15.22 -0.80
CA SER A 79 11.40 -13.97 -1.59
C SER A 79 11.30 -14.19 -3.10
N PHE A 80 11.87 -15.31 -3.60
CA PHE A 80 11.85 -15.67 -5.01
C PHE A 80 10.56 -16.38 -5.46
N LYS A 81 9.63 -16.65 -4.55
CA LYS A 81 8.35 -17.27 -4.89
C LYS A 81 7.26 -16.22 -4.99
N THR A 82 6.38 -16.39 -5.97
CA THR A 82 5.16 -15.58 -6.04
C THR A 82 4.25 -15.92 -4.84
N PRO A 83 3.53 -14.93 -4.29
CA PRO A 83 2.65 -15.17 -3.13
C PRO A 83 1.53 -16.20 -3.38
N SER A 84 1.23 -16.49 -4.64
CA SER A 84 0.20 -17.45 -5.08
C SER A 84 0.64 -18.13 -6.37
N GLU A 85 0.21 -19.38 -6.57
CA GLU A 85 0.44 -20.14 -7.82
C GLU A 85 -0.38 -19.57 -8.99
N ASN A 86 -1.54 -18.98 -8.71
CA ASN A 86 -2.44 -18.41 -9.71
C ASN A 86 -2.16 -16.93 -10.00
N GLY A 87 -1.09 -16.38 -9.41
CA GLY A 87 -0.79 -14.95 -9.46
C GLY A 87 -1.52 -14.15 -8.38
N VAL A 88 -1.18 -12.86 -8.30
CA VAL A 88 -1.72 -11.88 -7.35
C VAL A 88 -2.25 -10.66 -8.10
N ILE A 89 -3.23 -9.98 -7.51
CA ILE A 89 -3.70 -8.68 -8.02
C ILE A 89 -2.78 -7.61 -7.45
N VAL A 90 -2.14 -6.85 -8.35
CA VAL A 90 -1.31 -5.71 -8.01
C VAL A 90 -2.06 -4.43 -8.36
N TRP A 91 -2.24 -3.56 -7.38
CA TRP A 91 -2.77 -2.22 -7.56
C TRP A 91 -1.61 -1.27 -7.80
N VAL A 92 -1.56 -0.68 -8.98
CA VAL A 92 -0.51 0.27 -9.38
C VAL A 92 -1.13 1.66 -9.51
N GLU A 93 -0.59 2.61 -8.77
CA GLU A 93 -0.94 4.02 -8.86
C GLU A 93 0.29 4.81 -9.30
N VAL A 94 0.13 5.65 -10.33
CA VAL A 94 1.20 6.47 -10.89
C VAL A 94 0.85 7.94 -10.70
N TRP A 95 1.70 8.65 -9.97
CA TRP A 95 1.64 10.09 -9.80
C TRP A 95 2.76 10.74 -10.61
N VAL A 96 2.39 11.65 -11.51
CA VAL A 96 3.36 12.48 -12.20
C VAL A 96 3.68 13.66 -11.31
N GLN A 97 4.95 13.78 -10.93
CA GLN A 97 5.43 14.91 -10.15
C GLN A 97 5.74 16.09 -11.08
N GLU A 98 6.57 15.85 -12.09
CA GLU A 98 7.00 16.87 -13.05
C GLU A 98 7.34 16.25 -14.41
N VAL A 99 7.20 17.04 -15.48
CA VAL A 99 7.69 16.71 -16.82
C VAL A 99 8.86 17.64 -17.12
N ASN A 100 10.08 17.08 -17.10
CA ASN A 100 11.33 17.81 -17.16
C ASN A 100 11.65 18.30 -18.57
N ALA A 101 11.50 17.43 -19.57
CA ALA A 101 11.78 17.77 -20.96
C ALA A 101 10.87 16.99 -21.91
N VAL A 102 10.58 17.60 -23.06
CA VAL A 102 9.84 16.96 -24.15
C VAL A 102 10.60 17.19 -25.45
N ASN A 103 10.96 16.11 -26.13
CA ASN A 103 11.58 16.14 -27.44
C ASN A 103 10.54 15.74 -28.50
N GLU A 104 10.01 16.73 -29.22
CA GLU A 104 9.01 16.49 -30.26
C GLU A 104 9.58 15.72 -31.47
N ILE A 105 10.86 15.93 -31.80
CA ILE A 105 11.48 15.31 -32.98
C ILE A 105 11.63 13.80 -32.77
N THR A 106 12.05 13.39 -31.57
CA THR A 106 12.19 11.96 -31.23
C THR A 106 10.94 11.36 -30.60
N SER A 107 9.96 12.19 -30.23
CA SER A 107 8.76 11.79 -29.46
C SER A 107 9.09 11.20 -28.09
N ASP A 108 10.12 11.73 -27.43
CA ASP A 108 10.55 11.32 -26.09
C ASP A 108 10.20 12.37 -25.04
N PHE A 109 10.04 11.92 -23.79
CA PHE A 109 9.87 12.80 -22.63
C PHE A 109 10.73 12.32 -21.46
N ASP A 110 11.21 13.28 -20.68
CA ASP A 110 11.88 13.07 -19.40
C ASP A 110 10.93 13.52 -18.29
N MET A 111 10.70 12.68 -17.29
CA MET A 111 9.70 12.94 -16.24
C MET A 111 10.04 12.24 -14.92
N ASP A 112 9.61 12.88 -13.83
CA ASP A 112 9.69 12.33 -12.49
C ASP A 112 8.32 11.79 -12.07
N ILE A 113 8.31 10.51 -11.67
CA ILE A 113 7.09 9.81 -11.27
C ILE A 113 7.25 9.13 -9.92
N TYR A 114 6.16 9.11 -9.17
CA TYR A 114 5.99 8.20 -8.05
C TYR A 114 5.09 7.05 -8.46
N VAL A 115 5.58 5.83 -8.29
CA VAL A 115 4.80 4.61 -8.48
C VAL A 115 4.54 4.01 -7.12
N THR A 116 3.26 3.81 -6.80
CA THR A 116 2.83 3.08 -5.61
C THR A 116 2.28 1.73 -6.05
N GLU A 117 2.79 0.67 -5.44
CA GLU A 117 2.37 -0.70 -5.71
C GLU A 117 1.82 -1.31 -4.42
N LEU A 118 0.67 -1.97 -4.54
CA LEU A 118 0.04 -2.67 -3.42
C LEU A 118 -0.43 -4.05 -3.86
N TRP A 119 0.02 -5.07 -3.14
CA TRP A 119 -0.41 -6.45 -3.31
C TRP A 119 -0.58 -7.12 -1.95
N MET A 120 -1.32 -8.22 -1.94
CA MET A 120 -1.54 -9.02 -0.73
C MET A 120 -0.69 -10.29 -0.77
N ASP A 121 0.12 -10.49 0.26
CA ASP A 121 0.84 -11.73 0.49
C ASP A 121 0.41 -12.38 1.81
N TYR A 122 -0.20 -13.56 1.73
CA TYR A 122 -0.68 -14.29 2.90
C TYR A 122 0.45 -14.90 3.74
N ALA A 123 1.64 -15.11 3.16
CA ALA A 123 2.81 -15.60 3.89
C ALA A 123 3.36 -14.58 4.88
N LEU A 124 3.08 -13.28 4.66
CA LEU A 124 3.49 -12.18 5.54
C LEU A 124 2.44 -11.83 6.60
N ARG A 125 1.35 -12.59 6.72
CA ARG A 125 0.29 -12.33 7.70
C ARG A 125 0.76 -12.75 9.11
N TYR A 126 0.57 -11.89 10.11
CA TYR A 126 1.04 -12.12 11.49
C TYR A 126 0.00 -11.83 12.59
N ASP A 127 -1.27 -11.63 12.22
CA ASP A 127 -2.40 -11.43 13.15
C ASP A 127 -2.48 -12.51 14.25
N HIS A 128 -2.20 -13.76 13.89
CA HIS A 128 -2.15 -14.91 14.79
C HIS A 128 -0.97 -14.91 15.78
N MET A 129 -0.02 -13.97 15.66
CA MET A 129 1.16 -13.88 16.53
C MET A 129 0.99 -12.94 17.73
N ASN A 130 -0.24 -12.49 18.02
CA ASN A 130 -0.55 -11.53 19.10
C ASN A 130 0.29 -10.23 19.01
N PRO A 131 0.23 -9.49 17.89
CA PRO A 131 1.09 -8.32 17.71
C PRO A 131 0.68 -7.13 18.59
N CYS A 132 1.67 -6.34 19.03
CA CYS A 132 1.40 -5.06 19.67
C CYS A 132 0.84 -4.00 18.70
N LYS A 133 1.10 -4.15 17.39
CA LYS A 133 0.69 -3.22 16.32
C LYS A 133 0.19 -3.98 15.10
N TYR A 134 -0.83 -3.46 14.43
CA TYR A 134 -1.41 -4.08 13.23
C TYR A 134 -0.71 -3.71 11.92
N ASN A 135 0.20 -2.73 11.94
CA ASN A 135 1.00 -2.33 10.79
C ASN A 135 2.48 -2.33 11.17
N LEU A 136 3.28 -2.94 10.31
CA LEU A 136 4.73 -2.97 10.39
C LEU A 136 5.29 -2.41 9.08
N SER A 137 6.38 -1.65 9.18
CA SER A 137 7.12 -1.15 8.02
C SER A 137 8.49 -1.81 8.01
N LEU A 138 8.89 -2.30 6.85
CA LEU A 138 10.15 -2.99 6.62
C LEU A 138 10.78 -2.44 5.34
N ASN A 139 12.10 -2.43 5.26
CA ASN A 139 12.81 -2.11 4.02
C ASN A 139 12.69 -3.29 3.05
N ASN A 140 12.60 -3.01 1.74
CA ASN A 140 12.50 -4.06 0.72
C ASN A 140 13.73 -4.98 0.70
N GLU A 141 14.92 -4.43 0.99
CA GLU A 141 16.18 -5.20 1.06
C GLU A 141 16.11 -6.38 2.04
N GLU A 142 15.36 -6.23 3.15
CA GLU A 142 15.18 -7.26 4.16
C GLU A 142 14.31 -8.43 3.67
N LEU A 143 13.42 -8.20 2.70
CA LEU A 143 12.65 -9.25 2.04
C LEU A 143 13.45 -9.95 0.96
N GLU A 144 14.28 -9.21 0.21
CA GLU A 144 15.05 -9.78 -0.90
C GLU A 144 16.24 -10.62 -0.42
N ASN A 145 16.87 -10.21 0.69
CA ASN A 145 18.00 -10.91 1.28
C ASN A 145 17.83 -11.04 2.80
N PRO A 146 17.02 -12.02 3.27
CA PRO A 146 16.90 -12.31 4.69
C PRO A 146 18.22 -12.92 5.18
N GLY A 147 19.15 -12.04 5.58
CA GLY A 147 20.48 -12.28 6.14
C GLY A 147 21.04 -13.70 6.08
N PHE A 148 22.05 -13.90 5.22
CA PHE A 148 23.25 -14.65 5.57
C PHE A 148 24.31 -13.70 6.11
#